data_AF-A0A527WEJ3-F1
#
_entry.id   AF-A0A527WEJ3-F1
#
_cell.length_a   1.000
_cell.length_b   1.000
_cell.length_c   1.000
_cell.angle_alpha   90.00
_cell.angle_beta   90.00
_cell.angle_gamma   90.00
#
_symmetry.space_group_name_H-M   'P 1'
#
loop_
_entity.id
_entity.type
_entity.pdbx_description
1 polymer ?
#
loop_
_entity_poly.entity_id
_entity_poly.type
_entity_poly.pdbx_seq_one_letter_code
_entity_poly.pdbx_strand_id
1 'polypeptide(L)'
;NQIIGMLDAYGYRAMVWDVAVERLEKAQPDEKLIAGGLRQAETVLKVLTTLKARGPCLLGEQLTLADLHAAPIIAYFLKVEEGRDLLARFVEIRDWYARVADRESFVRTEKVA
;
A
#
# COMPACT_ATOMS: atom_id res chain seq x y z
N ASN A 1 11.72 13.05 -2.42
CA ASN A 1 10.31 12.82 -2.08
C ASN A 1 10.27 11.87 -0.89
N GLN A 2 9.84 12.33 0.30
CA GLN A 2 9.88 11.53 1.54
C GLN A 2 8.97 10.30 1.49
N ILE A 3 7.81 10.40 0.83
CA ILE A 3 6.86 9.28 0.68
C ILE A 3 7.51 8.14 -0.12
N ILE A 4 8.09 8.46 -1.28
CA ILE A 4 8.77 7.47 -2.13
C ILE A 4 9.90 6.79 -1.36
N GLY A 5 10.79 7.58 -0.74
CA GLY A 5 11.94 7.03 0.00
C GLY A 5 11.52 6.14 1.18
N MET A 6 10.46 6.51 1.90
CA MET A 6 9.90 5.67 2.97
C MET A 6 9.32 4.36 2.44
N LEU A 7 8.60 4.40 1.31
CA LEU A 7 8.03 3.20 0.69
C LEU A 7 9.15 2.27 0.21
N ASP A 8 10.20 2.80 -0.42
CA ASP A 8 11.32 1.98 -0.89
C ASP A 8 12.10 1.33 0.26
N ALA A 9 12.38 2.11 1.31
CA ALA A 9 13.15 1.63 2.46
C ALA A 9 12.37 0.65 3.34
N TYR A 10 11.05 0.81 3.46
CA TYR A 10 10.25 0.13 4.48
C TYR A 10 8.95 -0.48 3.97
N GLY A 11 8.21 0.25 3.13
CA GLY A 11 6.87 -0.15 2.68
C GLY A 11 6.89 -1.35 1.74
N TYR A 12 7.69 -1.30 0.69
CA TYR A 12 7.73 -2.30 -0.37
C TYR A 12 8.08 -3.69 0.19
N ARG A 13 9.16 -3.78 0.98
CA ARG A 13 9.56 -5.06 1.59
C ARG A 13 8.46 -5.63 2.49
N ALA A 14 7.96 -4.82 3.42
CA ALA A 14 6.98 -5.28 4.41
C ALA A 14 5.64 -5.67 3.77
N MET A 15 5.09 -4.80 2.92
CA MET A 15 3.76 -5.00 2.35
C MET A 15 3.75 -6.05 1.23
N VAL A 16 4.74 -6.00 0.32
CA VAL A 16 4.76 -6.88 -0.85
C VAL A 16 5.37 -8.22 -0.51
N TRP A 17 6.58 -8.25 0.07
CA TRP A 17 7.29 -9.52 0.25
C TRP A 17 6.87 -10.24 1.53
N ASP A 18 6.97 -9.57 2.66
CA ASP A 18 6.82 -10.23 3.97
C ASP A 18 5.35 -10.54 4.30
N VAL A 19 4.39 -9.84 3.68
CA VAL A 19 2.95 -10.11 3.83
C VAL A 19 2.33 -10.72 2.59
N ALA A 20 2.22 -9.98 1.48
CA ALA A 20 1.43 -10.43 0.35
C ALA A 20 2.02 -11.65 -0.37
N VAL A 21 3.31 -11.63 -0.74
CA VAL A 21 3.98 -12.77 -1.39
C VAL A 21 4.05 -13.97 -0.46
N GLU A 22 4.40 -13.75 0.82
CA GLU A 22 4.44 -14.85 1.79
C GLU A 22 3.08 -15.55 1.92
N ARG A 23 1.99 -14.79 1.98
CA ARG A 23 0.62 -15.34 2.07
C ARG A 23 0.12 -15.96 0.76
N LEU A 24 0.46 -15.38 -0.40
CA LEU A 24 -0.06 -15.83 -1.70
C LEU A 24 0.71 -17.01 -2.30
N GLU A 25 2.03 -17.03 -2.13
CA GLU A 25 2.92 -17.92 -2.91
C GLU A 25 3.44 -19.11 -2.09
N LYS A 26 3.31 -19.10 -0.77
CA LYS A 26 3.79 -20.19 0.10
C LYS A 26 2.68 -21.16 0.43
N ALA A 27 2.97 -22.45 0.25
CA ALA A 27 2.07 -23.53 0.69
C ALA A 27 1.87 -23.55 2.21
N GLN A 28 2.88 -23.12 2.97
CA GLN A 28 2.84 -22.92 4.42
C GLN A 28 3.49 -21.56 4.74
N PRO A 29 2.69 -20.48 4.82
CA PRO A 29 3.21 -19.14 5.13
C PRO A 29 3.83 -19.05 6.54
N ASP A 30 4.93 -18.31 6.67
CA ASP A 30 5.50 -17.98 7.97
C ASP A 30 4.68 -16.87 8.67
N GLU A 31 3.81 -17.27 9.58
CA GLU A 31 2.95 -16.36 10.34
C GLU A 31 3.73 -15.34 11.19
N LYS A 32 4.95 -15.65 11.63
CA LYS A 32 5.78 -14.69 12.37
C LYS A 32 6.34 -13.62 11.44
N LEU A 33 6.73 -14.00 10.22
CA LEU A 33 7.15 -13.06 9.18
C LEU A 33 6.00 -12.12 8.80
N ILE A 34 4.82 -12.67 8.54
CA ILE A 34 3.61 -11.90 8.21
C ILE A 34 3.27 -10.93 9.34
N ALA A 35 3.25 -11.40 10.59
CA ALA A 35 2.99 -10.52 11.73
C ALA A 35 4.03 -9.39 11.86
N GLY A 36 5.30 -9.66 11.52
CA GLY A 36 6.35 -8.65 11.44
C GLY A 36 6.11 -7.63 10.33
N GLY A 37 5.79 -8.10 9.12
CA GLY A 37 5.46 -7.26 7.97
C GLY A 37 4.25 -6.37 8.24
N LEU A 38 3.20 -6.89 8.87
CA LEU A 38 2.01 -6.11 9.24
C LEU A 38 2.32 -4.99 10.24
N ARG A 39 3.17 -5.22 11.24
CA ARG A 39 3.60 -4.16 12.17
C ARG A 39 4.38 -3.06 11.47
N GLN A 40 5.25 -3.41 10.53
CA GLN A 40 6.00 -2.45 9.73
C GLN A 40 5.08 -1.69 8.77
N ALA A 41 4.15 -2.38 8.10
CA ALA A 41 3.14 -1.79 7.23
C ALA A 41 2.24 -0.81 8.00
N GLU A 42 1.83 -1.15 9.23
CA GLU A 42 1.04 -0.25 10.09
C GLU A 42 1.82 1.04 10.39
N THR A 43 3.13 0.92 10.64
CA THR A 43 4.00 2.08 10.89
C THR A 43 4.12 2.94 9.63
N VAL A 44 4.32 2.33 8.47
CA VAL A 44 4.37 3.02 7.18
C VAL A 44 3.05 3.74 6.88
N LEU A 45 1.90 3.13 7.14
CA LEU A 45 0.58 3.74 6.92
C LEU A 45 0.32 4.90 7.90
N LYS A 46 0.77 4.82 9.15
CA LYS A 46 0.74 5.95 10.10
C LYS A 46 1.57 7.12 9.59
N VAL A 47 2.80 6.88 9.14
CA VAL A 47 3.66 7.95 8.60
C VAL A 47 3.08 8.51 7.29
N LEU A 48 2.57 7.66 6.39
CA LEU A 48 1.92 8.10 5.16
C LEU A 48 0.71 9.02 5.46
N THR A 49 -0.10 8.66 6.45
CA THR A 49 -1.23 9.47 6.90
C THR A 49 -0.78 10.84 7.41
N THR A 50 0.32 10.88 8.17
CA THR A 50 0.91 12.14 8.67
C THR A 50 1.52 13.00 7.57
N LEU A 51 2.15 12.38 6.56
CA LEU A 51 2.76 13.09 5.43
C LEU A 51 1.75 13.56 4.39
N LYS A 52 0.57 12.93 4.34
CA LYS A 52 -0.46 13.25 3.36
C LYS A 52 -0.95 14.69 3.58
N ALA A 53 -0.87 15.50 2.52
CA ALA A 53 -1.45 16.84 2.51
C ALA A 53 -2.98 16.79 2.37
N ARG A 54 -3.65 17.87 2.78
CA ARG A 54 -5.09 18.05 2.51
C ARG A 54 -5.33 18.03 1.00
N GLY A 55 -6.37 17.31 0.57
CA GLY A 55 -6.74 17.15 -0.84
C GLY A 55 -6.93 15.69 -1.25
N PRO A 56 -7.31 15.42 -2.51
CA PRO A 56 -7.59 14.08 -3.00
C PRO A 56 -6.35 13.19 -3.17
N CYS A 57 -5.16 13.77 -3.41
CA CYS A 57 -3.89 13.09 -3.66
C CYS A 57 -2.96 13.11 -2.42
N LEU A 58 -1.83 12.41 -2.47
CA LEU A 58 -0.87 12.36 -1.36
C LEU A 58 -0.21 13.70 -1.06
N LEU A 59 0.09 14.48 -2.10
CA LEU A 59 0.74 15.79 -1.98
C LEU A 59 -0.20 16.97 -2.28
N GLY A 60 -1.52 16.75 -2.19
CA GLY A 60 -2.54 17.79 -2.29
C GLY A 60 -3.55 17.55 -3.40
N GLU A 61 -3.78 18.57 -4.23
CA GLU A 61 -4.79 18.53 -5.29
C GLU A 61 -4.39 17.71 -6.52
N GLN A 62 -3.10 17.71 -6.84
CA GLN A 62 -2.60 17.12 -8.09
C GLN A 62 -2.06 15.72 -7.88
N LEU A 63 -2.32 14.85 -8.87
CA LEU A 63 -1.67 13.55 -8.96
C LEU A 63 -0.17 13.74 -9.18
N THR A 64 0.64 13.04 -8.40
CA THR A 64 2.10 13.13 -8.47
C THR A 64 2.74 11.75 -8.59
N LEU A 65 4.06 11.73 -8.79
CA LEU A 65 4.85 10.50 -8.67
C LEU A 65 4.71 9.84 -7.28
N ALA A 66 4.40 10.58 -6.21
CA ALA A 66 4.15 9.96 -4.90
C ALA A 66 2.97 8.99 -4.98
N ASP A 67 1.88 9.42 -5.64
CA ASP A 67 0.67 8.63 -5.79
C ASP A 67 0.92 7.41 -6.68
N LEU A 68 1.55 7.64 -7.83
CA LEU A 68 1.83 6.60 -8.82
C LEU A 68 2.82 5.55 -8.30
N HIS A 69 3.70 5.92 -7.38
CA HIS A 69 4.63 5.00 -6.73
C HIS A 69 3.97 4.20 -5.60
N ALA A 70 3.13 4.86 -4.79
CA ALA A 70 2.46 4.22 -3.66
C ALA A 70 1.34 3.26 -4.09
N ALA A 71 0.59 3.62 -5.12
CA ALA A 71 -0.59 2.87 -5.57
C ALA A 71 -0.32 1.38 -5.87
N PRO A 72 0.70 0.99 -6.66
CA PRO A 72 0.94 -0.44 -6.95
C PRO A 72 1.40 -1.24 -5.71
N ILE A 73 2.15 -0.62 -4.78
CA ILE A 73 2.58 -1.27 -3.54
C ILE A 73 1.34 -1.61 -2.69
N ILE A 74 0.44 -0.64 -2.53
CA ILE A 74 -0.81 -0.83 -1.79
C ILE A 74 -1.74 -1.79 -2.54
N ALA A 75 -1.86 -1.69 -3.86
CA ALA A 75 -2.68 -2.62 -4.64
C ALA A 75 -2.26 -4.08 -4.47
N TYR A 76 -0.94 -4.35 -4.45
CA TYR A 76 -0.45 -5.70 -4.21
C TYR A 76 -0.69 -6.16 -2.77
N PHE A 77 -0.50 -5.28 -1.79
CA PHE A 77 -0.79 -5.54 -0.38
C PHE A 77 -2.26 -5.94 -0.14
N LEU A 78 -3.19 -5.32 -0.87
CA LEU A 78 -4.63 -5.57 -0.73
C LEU A 78 -5.12 -6.86 -1.38
N LYS A 79 -4.24 -7.62 -2.04
CA LYS A 79 -4.59 -8.96 -2.55
C LYS A 79 -4.90 -9.94 -1.41
N VAL A 80 -4.37 -9.72 -0.21
CA VAL A 80 -4.57 -10.56 0.96
C VAL A 80 -5.50 -9.92 1.99
N GLU A 81 -6.15 -10.73 2.82
CA GLU A 81 -7.15 -10.29 3.79
C GLU A 81 -6.55 -9.34 4.83
N GLU A 82 -5.37 -9.68 5.36
CA GLU A 82 -4.69 -8.90 6.40
C GLU A 82 -4.31 -7.50 5.91
N GLY A 83 -4.00 -7.38 4.62
CA GLY A 83 -3.72 -6.09 4.00
C GLY A 83 -4.95 -5.21 3.90
N ARG A 84 -6.09 -5.81 3.52
CA ARG A 84 -7.40 -5.13 3.48
C ARG A 84 -7.84 -4.68 4.86
N ASP A 85 -7.73 -5.56 5.85
CA ASP A 85 -8.09 -5.28 7.24
C ASP A 85 -7.23 -4.16 7.83
N LEU A 86 -5.93 -4.18 7.55
CA LEU A 86 -5.04 -3.13 8.03
C LEU A 86 -5.36 -1.78 7.37
N LEU A 87 -5.54 -1.72 6.05
CA LEU A 87 -5.85 -0.47 5.36
C LEU A 87 -7.22 0.11 5.79
N ALA A 88 -8.20 -0.74 6.11
CA ALA A 88 -9.51 -0.29 6.59
C ALA A 88 -9.44 0.60 7.85
N ARG A 89 -8.37 0.49 8.65
CA ARG A 89 -8.11 1.32 9.83
C ARG A 89 -7.60 2.73 9.49
N PHE A 90 -7.23 3.00 8.23
CA PHE A 90 -6.66 4.26 7.75
C PHE A 90 -7.56 4.90 6.68
N VAL A 91 -8.69 5.46 7.11
CA VAL A 91 -9.75 6.01 6.23
C VAL A 91 -9.20 6.94 5.15
N GLU A 92 -8.34 7.90 5.49
CA GLU A 92 -7.78 8.86 4.52
C GLU A 92 -6.93 8.19 3.42
N ILE A 93 -6.17 7.16 3.79
CA ILE A 93 -5.34 6.41 2.83
C ILE A 93 -6.20 5.45 2.02
N ARG A 94 -7.18 4.79 2.64
CA ARG A 94 -8.15 3.96 1.93
C ARG A 94 -8.91 4.76 0.87
N ASP A 95 -9.39 5.94 1.21
CA ASP A 95 -10.18 6.78 0.32
C ASP A 95 -9.30 7.37 -0.80
N TRP A 96 -8.05 7.72 -0.49
CA TRP A 96 -7.06 8.07 -1.52
C TRP A 96 -6.79 6.89 -2.47
N TYR A 97 -6.60 5.68 -1.92
CA TYR A 97 -6.32 4.49 -2.72
C TYR A 97 -7.50 4.16 -3.64
N ALA A 98 -8.73 4.23 -3.15
CA ALA A 98 -9.93 4.01 -3.97
C ALA A 98 -9.98 4.94 -5.19
N ARG A 99 -9.60 6.22 -5.02
CA ARG A 99 -9.53 7.19 -6.12
C ARG A 99 -8.44 6.89 -7.14
N VAL A 100 -7.23 6.52 -6.70
CA VAL A 100 -6.14 6.22 -7.64
C VAL A 100 -6.37 4.89 -8.37
N ALA A 101 -6.98 3.90 -7.69
CA ALA A 101 -7.31 2.60 -8.24
C ALA A 101 -8.43 2.66 -9.30
N ASP A 102 -9.38 3.58 -9.16
CA ASP A 102 -10.48 3.79 -10.13
C ASP A 102 -10.03 4.45 -11.45
N ARG A 103 -8.79 4.96 -11.51
CA ARG A 103 -8.26 5.57 -12.74
C ARG A 103 -8.11 4.51 -13.83
N GLU A 104 -8.66 4.77 -15.01
CA GLU A 104 -8.54 3.88 -16.18
C GLU A 104 -7.09 3.47 -16.46
N SER A 105 -6.15 4.42 -16.36
CA SER A 105 -4.72 4.15 -16.56
C SER A 105 -4.15 3.14 -15.57
N PHE A 106 -4.68 3.10 -14.34
CA PHE A 106 -4.26 2.16 -13.31
C PHE A 106 -4.92 0.79 -13.52
N VAL A 107 -6.23 0.76 -13.75
CA VAL A 107 -7.00 -0.47 -14.05
C VAL A 107 -6.38 -1.24 -15.22
N ARG A 108 -5.93 -0.54 -16.27
CA ARG A 108 -5.26 -1.15 -17.43
C ARG A 108 -3.90 -1.81 -17.13
N THR A 109 -3.34 -1.61 -15.93
CA THR A 109 -2.10 -2.28 -15.50
C THR A 109 -2.35 -3.58 -14.74
N GLU A 110 -3.60 -3.85 -14.36
CA GLU A 110 -3.93 -5.11 -13.70
C GLU A 110 -3.71 -6.29 -14.64
N LYS A 111 -3.08 -7.35 -14.11
CA LYS A 111 -2.91 -8.57 -14.88
C LYS A 111 -4.29 -9.18 -15.08
N VAL A 112 -4.77 -9.19 -16.32
CA VAL A 112 -5.97 -9.94 -16.70
C VAL A 112 -5.75 -11.40 -16.32
N ALA A 113 -6.67 -11.94 -15.52
CA ALA A 113 -6.66 -13.33 -15.07
C ALA A 113 -6.87 -14.30 -16.24
#